data_AF-A0A8B2HWE8-F1
#
_entry.id   AF-A0A8B2HWE8-F1
#
_cell.length_a   1.000
_cell.length_b   1.000
_cell.length_c   1.000
_cell.angle_alpha   90.00
_cell.angle_beta   90.00
_cell.angle_gamma   90.00
#
_symmetry.space_group_name_H-M   'P 1'
#
loop_
_entity.id
_entity.type
_entity.pdbx_description
1 polymer ?
#
loop_
_entity_poly.entity_id
_entity_poly.type
_entity_poly.pdbx_seq_one_letter_code
_entity_poly.pdbx_strand_id
1 'polypeptide(L)' 'MNAHKYQKNDEFYANCNAYFEYLRKRGDTDYDFEDEYYYTMPAISNQ' A
#
# COMPACT_ATOMS: atom_id res chain seq x y z
N MET A 1 23.77 -8.90 11.53
CA MET A 1 22.82 -8.11 10.73
C MET A 1 21.44 -8.33 11.33
N ASN A 2 20.88 -7.34 12.03
CA ASN A 2 19.55 -7.47 12.63
C ASN A 2 18.52 -7.29 11.52
N ALA A 3 17.93 -8.38 11.05
CA ALA A 3 16.78 -8.32 10.16
C ALA A 3 15.68 -7.51 10.86
N HIS A 4 15.45 -6.27 10.42
CA HIS A 4 14.21 -5.57 10.73
C HIS A 4 13.10 -6.41 10.11
N LYS A 5 12.43 -7.22 10.93
CA LYS A 5 11.13 -7.77 10.56
C LYS A 5 10.25 -6.56 10.28
N TYR A 6 9.97 -6.31 9.00
CA TYR A 6 8.95 -5.35 8.59
C TYR A 6 7.64 -5.81 9.19
N GLN A 7 7.32 -5.30 10.38
CA GLN A 7 6.06 -5.60 11.02
C GLN A 7 5.00 -4.92 10.15
N LYS A 8 4.14 -5.72 9.54
CA LYS A 8 3.09 -5.24 8.64
C LYS A 8 2.27 -4.18 9.38
N ASN A 9 2.30 -2.95 8.90
CA ASN A 9 1.50 -1.87 9.46
C ASN A 9 0.09 -1.95 8.85
N ASP A 10 -0.73 -2.84 9.41
CA ASP A 10 -2.09 -3.09 8.91
C ASP A 10 -2.96 -1.83 8.86
N GLU A 11 -2.76 -0.87 9.77
CA GLU A 11 -3.47 0.41 9.76
C GLU A 11 -3.09 1.27 8.56
N PHE A 12 -1.78 1.37 8.24
CA PHE A 12 -1.31 2.06 7.04
C PHE A 12 -1.93 1.46 5.77
N TYR A 13 -1.89 0.13 5.62
CA TYR A 13 -2.47 -0.54 4.44
C TYR A 13 -4.00 -0.36 4.37
N ALA A 14 -4.70 -0.40 5.50
CA ALA A 14 -6.14 -0.15 5.56
C ALA A 14 -6.47 1.29 5.13
N ASN A 15 -5.66 2.27 5.55
CA ASN A 15 -5.82 3.67 5.16
C ASN A 15 -5.54 3.88 3.67
N CYS A 16 -4.49 3.29 3.11
CA CYS A 16 -4.22 3.32 1.67
C CYS A 16 -5.37 2.69 0.86
N ASN A 17 -5.89 1.54 1.30
CA ASN A 17 -7.05 0.92 0.66
C ASN A 17 -8.29 1.83 0.71
N ALA A 18 -8.57 2.47 1.85
CA ALA A 18 -9.69 3.39 1.98
C ALA A 18 -9.57 4.60 1.04
N TYR A 19 -8.34 5.12 0.84
CA TYR A 19 -8.04 6.18 -0.12
C TYR A 19 -8.30 5.72 -1.57
N PHE A 20 -7.81 4.56 -1.96
CA PHE A 20 -8.05 4.03 -3.31
C PHE A 20 -9.54 3.76 -3.59
N GLU A 21 -10.28 3.23 -2.61
CA GLU A 21 -11.74 3.08 -2.72
C GLU A 21 -12.46 4.42 -2.89
N TYR A 22 -12.00 5.46 -2.19
CA TYR A 22 -12.54 6.81 -2.31
C TYR A 22 -12.35 7.37 -3.73
N LEU A 23 -11.15 7.25 -4.29
CA LEU A 23 -10.86 7.66 -5.67
C LEU A 23 -11.72 6.89 -6.68
N ARG A 24 -11.76 5.56 -6.55
CA ARG A 24 -12.53 4.70 -7.47
C ARG A 24 -14.02 5.04 -7.49
N LYS A 25 -14.61 5.33 -6.32
CA LYS A 25 -16.03 5.75 -6.22
C LYS A 25 -16.31 7.07 -6.95
N ARG A 26 -15.30 7.92 -7.12
CA ARG A 26 -15.39 9.19 -7.85
C ARG A 26 -15.05 9.06 -9.33
N GLY A 27 -14.55 7.91 -9.76
CA GLY A 27 -13.97 7.72 -11.09
C GLY A 27 -12.60 8.40 -11.24
N ASP A 28 -11.96 8.73 -10.12
CA ASP A 28 -10.62 9.32 -10.06
C ASP A 28 -9.57 8.21 -9.89
N THR A 29 -8.32 8.53 -10.21
CA THR A 29 -7.16 7.65 -10.07
C THR A 29 -5.93 8.48 -9.71
N ASP A 30 -5.06 7.95 -8.85
CA ASP A 30 -3.81 8.57 -8.43
C ASP A 30 -2.65 7.64 -8.80
N TYR A 31 -2.29 7.66 -10.09
CA TYR A 31 -1.33 6.72 -10.67
C TYR A 31 0.07 6.84 -10.05
N ASP A 32 0.52 8.06 -9.76
CA ASP A 32 1.83 8.30 -9.16
C ASP A 32 1.90 7.65 -7.77
N PHE A 33 0.85 7.84 -6.96
CA PHE A 33 0.79 7.22 -5.63
C PHE A 33 0.58 5.69 -5.70
N GLU A 34 -0.24 5.19 -6.61
CA GLU A 34 -0.43 3.74 -6.81
C GLU A 34 0.89 3.05 -7.18
N ASP A 35 1.65 3.62 -8.12
CA ASP A 35 2.94 3.08 -8.55
C ASP A 35 3.95 3.07 -7.40
N GLU A 36 4.07 4.17 -6.64
CA GLU A 36 4.93 4.22 -5.45
C GLU A 36 4.48 3.23 -4.37
N TYR A 37 3.18 3.14 -4.12
CA TYR A 37 2.60 2.21 -3.14
C TYR A 37 2.92 0.76 -3.49
N TYR A 38 2.70 0.33 -4.74
CA TYR A 38 3.00 -1.04 -5.16
C TYR A 38 4.51 -1.32 -5.30
N TYR A 39 5.32 -0.31 -5.67
CA TYR A 39 6.78 -0.44 -5.74
C TYR A 39 7.43 -0.60 -4.37
N THR A 40 6.96 0.16 -3.38
CA THR A 40 7.54 0.18 -2.03
C THR A 40 6.92 -0.82 -1.08
N MET A 41 5.73 -1.35 -1.39
CA MET A 41 5.14 -2.42 -0.61
C MET A 41 6.10 -3.61 -0.63
N PRO A 42 6.67 -4.02 0.51
CA PRO A 42 7.54 -5.19 0.55
C PRO A 42 6.71 -6.32 0.00
N ALA A 43 7.15 -6.99 -1.07
CA ALA A 43 6.38 -8.04 -1.72
C ALA A 43 5.91 -9.05 -0.66
N ILE A 44 4.66 -8.88 -0.18
CA ILE A 44 4.10 -9.71 0.90
C ILE A 44 3.89 -11.15 0.37
N SER A 45 4.03 -11.34 -0.95
CA SER A 45 4.12 -12.64 -1.60
C SER A 45 5.54 -13.22 -1.50
N ASN A 46 6.03 -13.49 -0.30
CA ASN A 46 7.01 -14.54 -0.08
C ASN A 46 6.94 -15.07 1.35
N GLN A 47 5.92 -15.90 1.61
CA GLN A 47 5.97 -17.01 2.56
C GLN A 47 5.20 -18.20 1.98
#